data_AF-A0A227J6L2-F1
#
_entry.id   AF-A0A227J6L2-F1
#
_cell.length_a   1.000
_cell.length_b   1.000
_cell.length_c   1.000
_cell.angle_alpha   90.00
_cell.angle_beta   90.00
_cell.angle_gamma   90.00
#
_symmetry.space_group_name_H-M   'P 1'
#
loop_
_entity.id
_entity.type
_entity.pdbx_description
1 polymer ?
#
loop_
_entity_poly.entity_id
_entity_poly.type
_entity_poly.pdbx_seq_one_letter_code
_entity_poly.pdbx_strand_id
1 'polypeptide(L)'
;PKWDGSSVKDGHAELMRQWSLARAKLAKLEIEYFGFRVAEPHKDATSHAHYFLFCSHKDKANIIRILRGEAIAPDREELGDDITPRFDVKEADPSKGGATAYIAKYVSKNINGKH
;
A
#
# COMPACT_ATOMS: atom_id res chain seq x y z
N PRO A 1 14.54 -6.83 12.67
CA PRO A 1 14.85 -6.44 11.29
C PRO A 1 16.28 -6.80 10.90
N LYS A 2 16.42 -7.89 10.14
CA LYS A 2 17.68 -8.25 9.49
C LYS A 2 17.83 -7.36 8.25
N TRP A 3 18.64 -6.31 8.32
CA TRP A 3 18.96 -5.52 7.13
C TRP A 3 19.79 -6.36 6.17
N ASP A 4 19.30 -6.57 4.96
CA ASP A 4 19.90 -7.45 3.94
C ASP A 4 20.77 -6.70 2.92
N GLY A 5 20.89 -5.37 3.07
CA GLY A 5 21.64 -4.52 2.14
C GLY A 5 20.84 -4.04 0.93
N SER A 6 19.53 -4.33 0.86
CA SER A 6 18.66 -3.87 -0.23
C SER A 6 18.63 -2.36 -0.36
N SER A 7 18.67 -1.85 -1.60
CA SER A 7 18.52 -0.42 -1.85
C SER A 7 17.04 0.00 -1.80
N VAL A 8 16.80 1.31 -1.69
CA VAL A 8 15.45 1.89 -1.85
C VAL A 8 14.80 1.45 -3.16
N LYS A 9 15.59 1.32 -4.24
CA LYS A 9 15.08 0.88 -5.54
C LYS A 9 14.60 -0.56 -5.49
N ASP A 10 15.32 -1.43 -4.80
CA ASP A 10 14.97 -2.84 -4.64
C ASP A 10 13.69 -2.97 -3.80
N GLY A 11 13.59 -2.23 -2.70
CA GLY A 11 12.37 -2.18 -1.90
C GLY A 11 11.16 -1.66 -2.68
N HIS A 12 11.33 -0.65 -3.55
CA HIS A 12 10.24 -0.17 -4.40
C HIS A 12 9.85 -1.22 -5.46
N ALA A 13 10.83 -1.91 -6.06
CA ALA A 13 10.56 -2.97 -7.03
C ALA A 13 9.76 -4.12 -6.40
N GLU A 14 10.10 -4.50 -5.16
CA GLU A 14 9.36 -5.51 -4.40
C GLU A 14 7.91 -5.09 -4.11
N LEU A 15 7.69 -3.85 -3.65
CA LEU A 15 6.34 -3.33 -3.47
C LEU A 15 5.52 -3.37 -4.77
N MET A 16 6.14 -3.10 -5.92
CA MET A 16 5.46 -3.16 -7.22
C MET A 16 5.15 -4.59 -7.65
N ARG A 17 6.05 -5.54 -7.35
CA ARG A 17 5.82 -6.96 -7.57
C ARG A 17 4.63 -7.46 -6.74
N GLN A 18 4.61 -7.17 -5.44
CA GLN A 18 3.51 -7.51 -4.53
C GLN A 18 2.18 -6.93 -5.01
N TRP A 19 2.17 -5.65 -5.39
CA TRP A 19 0.99 -5.00 -5.94
C TRP A 19 0.50 -5.69 -7.22
N SER A 20 1.40 -6.02 -8.14
CA SER A 20 1.05 -6.73 -9.38
C SER A 20 0.39 -8.08 -9.10
N LEU A 21 0.95 -8.87 -8.17
CA LEU A 21 0.40 -10.15 -7.76
C LEU A 21 -0.99 -10.01 -7.11
N ALA A 22 -1.17 -9.03 -6.23
CA ALA A 22 -2.45 -8.78 -5.60
C ALA A 22 -3.53 -8.42 -6.64
N ARG A 23 -3.21 -7.54 -7.60
CA ARG A 23 -4.13 -7.19 -8.68
C ARG A 23 -4.51 -8.40 -9.54
N ALA A 24 -3.54 -9.26 -9.86
CA ALA A 24 -3.82 -10.49 -10.62
C ALA A 24 -4.78 -11.41 -9.86
N LYS A 25 -4.61 -11.55 -8.54
CA LYS A 25 -5.51 -12.33 -7.67
C LYS A 25 -6.91 -11.72 -7.60
N LEU A 26 -7.02 -10.39 -7.50
CA LEU A 26 -8.30 -9.68 -7.53
C LEU A 26 -9.03 -9.88 -8.86
N ALA A 27 -8.32 -9.74 -9.97
CA ALA A 27 -8.87 -9.95 -11.31
C ALA A 27 -9.39 -11.39 -11.51
N LYS A 28 -8.66 -12.40 -11.02
CA LYS A 28 -9.09 -13.80 -11.07
C LYS A 28 -10.37 -14.07 -10.28
N LEU A 29 -10.64 -13.27 -9.26
CA LEU A 29 -11.85 -13.34 -8.44
C LEU A 29 -12.96 -12.39 -8.92
N GLU A 30 -12.76 -11.73 -10.06
CA GLU A 30 -13.70 -10.76 -10.63
C GLU A 30 -14.06 -9.63 -9.65
N ILE A 31 -13.11 -9.26 -8.78
CA ILE A 31 -13.27 -8.18 -7.81
C ILE A 31 -12.86 -6.85 -8.45
N GLU A 32 -13.84 -5.97 -8.61
CA GLU A 32 -13.63 -4.62 -9.11
C GLU A 32 -13.29 -3.62 -7.98
N TYR A 33 -12.35 -2.74 -8.28
CA TYR A 33 -12.01 -1.59 -7.44
C TYR A 33 -11.50 -0.45 -8.32
N PHE A 34 -11.60 0.77 -7.81
CA PHE A 34 -11.05 1.97 -8.44
C PHE A 34 -10.16 2.72 -7.45
N GLY A 35 -9.21 3.54 -7.90
CA GLY A 35 -8.39 4.31 -6.97
C GLY A 35 -7.03 4.65 -7.54
N PHE A 36 -6.10 4.97 -6.64
CA PHE A 36 -4.74 5.36 -7.01
C PHE A 36 -3.72 4.86 -5.99
N ARG A 37 -2.48 4.81 -6.46
CA ARG A 37 -1.29 4.57 -5.64
C ARG A 37 -0.43 5.82 -5.63
N VAL A 38 0.12 6.17 -4.48
CA VAL A 38 1.17 7.18 -4.34
C VAL A 38 2.48 6.52 -3.91
N ALA A 39 3.56 6.87 -4.58
CA ALA A 39 4.92 6.65 -4.08
C ALA A 39 5.31 7.87 -3.23
N GLU A 40 5.79 7.65 -2.01
CA GLU A 40 6.29 8.75 -1.19
C GLU A 40 7.71 9.11 -1.64
N PRO A 41 8.10 10.39 -1.65
CA PRO A 41 9.46 10.78 -1.97
C PRO A 41 10.38 10.23 -0.88
N HIS A 42 11.44 9.55 -1.30
CA HIS A 42 12.37 8.74 -0.50
C HIS A 42 13.21 9.50 0.55
N LYS A 43 12.62 10.46 1.28
CA LYS A 43 13.30 11.29 2.28
C LYS A 43 13.73 10.50 3.53
N ASP A 44 13.14 9.34 3.78
CA ASP A 44 13.40 8.48 4.95
C ASP A 44 14.15 7.18 4.60
N ALA A 45 14.66 7.06 3.36
CA ALA A 45 15.38 5.90 2.84
C ALA A 45 14.62 4.55 2.97
N THR A 46 13.31 4.56 3.25
CA THR A 46 12.49 3.35 3.39
C THR A 46 11.38 3.35 2.35
N SER A 47 11.39 2.36 1.46
CA SER A 47 10.35 2.25 0.45
C SER A 47 9.00 1.88 1.07
N HIS A 48 7.98 2.68 0.76
CA HIS A 48 6.60 2.42 1.14
C HIS A 48 5.65 2.85 0.00
N ALA A 49 4.49 2.19 -0.08
CA ALA A 49 3.48 2.45 -1.09
C ALA A 49 2.13 2.71 -0.40
N HIS A 50 1.52 3.84 -0.71
CA HIS A 50 0.18 4.18 -0.20
C HIS A 50 -0.86 3.92 -1.27
N TYR A 51 -1.96 3.29 -0.90
CA TYR A 51 -3.07 2.97 -1.79
C TYR A 51 -4.35 3.59 -1.24
N PHE A 52 -5.10 4.26 -2.10
CA PHE A 52 -6.46 4.70 -1.79
C PHE A 52 -7.40 4.05 -2.79
N LEU A 53 -8.20 3.10 -2.30
CA LEU A 53 -9.06 2.26 -3.14
C LEU A 53 -10.53 2.44 -2.74
N PHE A 54 -11.37 2.58 -3.75
CA PHE A 54 -12.82 2.48 -3.70
C PHE A 54 -13.24 1.10 -4.17
N CYS A 55 -14.15 0.48 -3.43
CA CYS A 55 -14.68 -0.83 -3.76
C CYS A 55 -16.12 -0.96 -3.24
N SER A 56 -16.81 -2.00 -3.69
CA SER A 56 -18.10 -2.35 -3.11
C SER A 56 -17.94 -2.85 -1.66
N HIS A 57 -18.95 -2.64 -0.82
CA HIS A 57 -18.88 -3.05 0.59
C HIS A 57 -18.65 -4.58 0.75
N LYS A 58 -19.25 -5.39 -0.14
CA LYS A 58 -19.10 -6.86 -0.13
C LYS A 58 -17.67 -7.31 -0.47
N ASP A 59 -16.92 -6.52 -1.24
CA ASP A 59 -15.59 -6.90 -1.71
C ASP A 59 -14.46 -6.40 -0.81
N LYS A 60 -14.73 -5.39 0.03
CA LYS A 60 -13.77 -4.75 0.94
C LYS A 60 -12.93 -5.78 1.72
N ALA A 61 -13.58 -6.75 2.36
CA ALA A 61 -12.88 -7.76 3.17
C ALA A 61 -11.94 -8.64 2.33
N ASN A 62 -12.34 -9.01 1.11
CA ASN A 62 -11.52 -9.81 0.22
C ASN A 62 -10.33 -9.01 -0.31
N ILE A 63 -10.53 -7.74 -0.66
CA ILE A 63 -9.45 -6.83 -1.08
C ILE A 63 -8.40 -6.72 0.03
N ILE A 64 -8.82 -6.40 1.25
CA ILE A 64 -7.92 -6.29 2.41
C ILE A 64 -7.16 -7.60 2.63
N ARG A 65 -7.85 -8.75 2.57
CA ARG A 65 -7.24 -10.05 2.77
C ARG A 65 -6.16 -10.36 1.73
N ILE A 66 -6.41 -10.06 0.45
CA ILE A 66 -5.48 -10.34 -0.65
C ILE A 66 -4.27 -9.42 -0.57
N LEU A 67 -4.48 -8.11 -0.37
CA LEU A 67 -3.39 -7.14 -0.26
C LEU A 67 -2.49 -7.45 0.93
N ARG A 68 -3.08 -7.73 2.09
CA ARG A 68 -2.35 -8.17 3.28
C ARG A 68 -1.54 -9.43 2.99
N GLY A 69 -2.14 -10.41 2.31
CA GLY A 69 -1.49 -11.67 1.97
C GLY A 69 -0.20 -11.46 1.17
N GLU A 70 -0.24 -10.64 0.12
CA GLU A 70 0.98 -10.35 -0.66
C GLU A 70 2.00 -9.52 0.12
N ALA A 71 1.54 -8.55 0.91
CA ALA A 71 2.42 -7.64 1.64
C ALA A 71 3.23 -8.34 2.75
N ILE A 72 2.62 -9.32 3.44
CA ILE A 72 3.28 -10.03 4.55
C ILE A 72 4.02 -11.28 4.10
N ALA A 73 3.75 -11.81 2.89
CA ALA A 73 4.29 -13.09 2.45
C ALA A 73 5.83 -13.17 2.51
N PRO A 74 6.61 -12.14 2.11
CA PRO A 74 8.07 -12.22 2.16
C PRO A 74 8.65 -12.31 3.57
N ASP A 75 7.98 -11.70 4.56
CA ASP A 75 8.48 -11.57 5.94
C ASP A 75 7.61 -12.33 6.95
N ARG A 76 6.76 -13.27 6.50
CA ARG A 76 5.72 -13.86 7.36
C ARG A 76 6.30 -14.51 8.62
N GLU A 77 7.45 -15.16 8.49
CA GLU A 77 8.16 -15.80 9.60
C GLU A 77 8.75 -14.78 10.58
N GLU A 78 9.26 -13.64 10.11
CA GLU A 78 9.84 -12.58 10.95
C GLU A 78 8.76 -11.80 11.72
N LEU A 79 7.59 -11.58 11.11
CA LEU A 79 6.55 -10.72 11.67
C LEU A 79 5.87 -11.29 12.93
N GLY A 80 5.87 -12.62 13.10
CA GLY A 80 5.08 -13.25 14.15
C GLY A 80 3.61 -12.81 14.11
N ASP A 81 3.13 -12.26 15.23
CA ASP A 81 1.75 -11.78 15.37
C ASP A 81 1.56 -10.33 14.89
N ASP A 82 2.62 -9.52 14.87
CA ASP A 82 2.54 -8.11 14.48
C ASP A 82 2.89 -7.91 13.00
N ILE A 83 1.84 -7.75 12.18
CA ILE A 83 1.96 -7.50 10.75
C ILE A 83 1.99 -6.01 10.38
N THR A 84 1.80 -5.11 11.36
CA THR A 84 1.73 -3.67 11.11
C THR A 84 2.98 -3.08 10.45
N PRO A 85 4.20 -3.65 10.59
CA PRO A 85 5.37 -3.19 9.83
C PRO A 85 5.27 -3.39 8.31
N ARG A 86 4.38 -4.28 7.83
CA ARG A 86 4.21 -4.58 6.40
C ARG A 86 2.85 -4.18 5.84
N PHE A 87 1.83 -4.06 6.67
CA PHE A 87 0.48 -3.77 6.18
C PHE A 87 -0.37 -3.05 7.23
N ASP A 88 -0.91 -1.89 6.83
CA ASP A 88 -1.91 -1.13 7.58
C ASP A 88 -3.08 -0.77 6.66
N VAL A 89 -4.30 -0.79 7.20
CA VAL A 89 -5.53 -0.42 6.50
C VAL A 89 -6.36 0.48 7.40
N LYS A 90 -6.82 1.59 6.81
CA LYS A 90 -7.77 2.51 7.43
C LYS A 90 -8.95 2.71 6.49
N GLU A 91 -10.16 2.66 7.03
CA GLU A 91 -11.35 3.02 6.27
C GLU A 91 -11.39 4.54 6.06
N ALA A 92 -11.68 4.96 4.83
CA ALA A 92 -11.82 6.38 4.53
C ALA A 92 -13.07 6.92 5.24
N ASP A 93 -12.89 7.99 6.01
CA ASP A 93 -13.97 8.71 6.69
C ASP A 93 -14.35 9.94 5.84
N PRO A 94 -15.53 9.93 5.19
CA PRO A 94 -15.95 11.04 4.33
C PRO A 94 -16.03 12.38 5.06
N SER A 95 -16.24 12.38 6.39
CA SER A 95 -16.32 13.59 7.21
C SER A 95 -14.96 14.26 7.44
N LYS A 96 -13.85 13.54 7.25
CA LYS A 96 -12.48 14.03 7.46
C LYS A 96 -11.78 14.48 6.17
N GLY A 97 -12.56 14.66 5.11
CA GLY A 97 -12.08 14.89 3.76
C GLY A 97 -11.93 13.56 3.03
N GLY A 98 -12.68 13.42 1.92
CA GLY A 98 -12.67 12.21 1.10
C GLY A 98 -11.35 12.01 0.34
N ALA A 99 -11.38 11.16 -0.68
CA ALA A 99 -10.21 10.83 -1.50
C ALA A 99 -9.45 12.06 -2.00
N THR A 100 -10.14 13.16 -2.33
CA THR A 100 -9.52 14.41 -2.76
C THR A 100 -8.62 15.04 -1.69
N ALA A 101 -9.02 15.04 -0.43
CA ALA A 101 -8.20 15.57 0.66
C ALA A 101 -6.99 14.67 0.93
N TYR A 102 -7.16 13.35 0.79
CA TYR A 102 -6.05 12.40 0.82
C TYR A 102 -5.07 12.65 -0.35
N ILE A 103 -5.57 12.72 -1.59
CA ILE A 103 -4.75 13.07 -2.76
C ILE A 103 -4.00 14.38 -2.54
N ALA A 104 -4.70 15.44 -2.12
CA ALA A 104 -4.11 16.75 -1.88
C ALA A 104 -2.98 16.67 -0.85
N LYS A 105 -3.17 16.01 0.30
CA LYS A 105 -2.12 15.82 1.32
C LYS A 105 -0.85 15.21 0.73
N TYR A 106 -0.98 14.16 -0.09
CA TYR A 106 0.16 13.40 -0.59
C TYR A 106 0.78 14.01 -1.86
N VAL A 107 -0.01 14.66 -2.72
CA VAL A 107 0.51 15.49 -3.81
C VAL A 107 1.25 16.69 -3.23
N SER A 108 0.71 17.36 -2.21
CA SER A 108 1.39 18.47 -1.53
C SER A 108 2.69 18.03 -0.87
N LYS A 109 2.77 16.85 -0.24
CA LYS A 109 4.04 16.29 0.26
C LYS A 109 5.08 16.07 -0.84
N ASN A 110 4.63 15.63 -2.02
CA ASN A 110 5.48 15.41 -3.20
C ASN A 110 5.93 16.74 -3.87
N ILE A 111 5.07 17.76 -3.90
CA ILE A 111 5.37 19.06 -4.52
C ILE A 111 6.16 19.98 -3.58
N ASN A 112 5.88 19.96 -2.27
CA ASN A 112 6.57 20.81 -1.29
C ASN A 112 7.96 20.26 -0.90
N GLY A 113 8.52 19.37 -1.72
CA GLY A 113 9.92 18.92 -1.68
C GLY A 113 10.91 19.97 -2.17
N LYS A 114 10.65 21.27 -1.98
CA LYS A 114 11.65 22.32 -2.21
C LYS A 114 12.47 22.50 -0.94
N HIS A 115 13.73 22.09 -1.07
CA HIS A 115 14.94 22.51 -0.34
C HIS A 115 14.81 22.79 1.16
#